data_AF-A0A564Y726-F1
#
_entry.id   AF-A0A564Y726-F1
#
_cell.length_a   1.000
_cell.length_b   1.000
_cell.length_c   1.000
_cell.angle_alpha   90.00
_cell.angle_beta   90.00
_cell.angle_gamma   90.00
#
_symmetry.space_group_name_H-M   'P 1'
#
loop_
_entity.id
_entity.type
_entity.pdbx_description
1 polymer ?
#
loop_
_entity_poly.entity_id
_entity_poly.type
_entity_poly.pdbx_seq_one_letter_code
_entity_poly.pdbx_strand_id
1 'polypeptide(L)' 'MPWFGSLVSIEVADSSNNLFKRWLNPMTNIGGIIELDFQLADQVNEGDWTIRARHEKYVAEKTFRVVEYWQKLWDVNVT' A
#
# COMPACT_ATOMS: atom_id res chain seq x y z
N MET A 1 12.16 12.67 14.62
CA MET A 1 11.68 11.27 14.53
C MET A 1 11.12 10.85 15.88
N PRO A 2 9.98 10.14 15.94
CA PRO A 2 9.39 9.69 17.21
C PRO A 2 10.36 8.80 18.00
N TRP A 3 10.42 9.01 19.31
CA TRP A 3 11.25 8.23 20.24
C TRP A 3 10.57 6.94 20.74
N PHE A 4 9.31 6.75 20.41
CA PHE A 4 8.52 5.58 20.75
C PHE A 4 7.70 5.13 19.54
N GLY A 5 7.41 3.84 19.51
CA GLY A 5 6.47 3.27 18.57
C GLY A 5 5.05 3.77 18.83
N SER A 6 4.24 3.83 17.79
CA SER A 6 2.84 4.19 17.87
C SER A 6 1.98 3.25 17.05
N LEU A 7 0.72 3.07 17.49
CA LEU A 7 -0.24 2.20 16.83
C LEU A 7 -0.82 2.89 15.60
N VAL A 8 -0.71 2.24 14.46
CA VAL A 8 -1.24 2.73 13.18
C VAL A 8 -2.27 1.72 12.68
N SER A 9 -3.30 2.16 11.96
CA SER A 9 -4.13 1.27 11.16
C SER A 9 -3.74 1.41 9.70
N ILE A 10 -3.54 0.30 9.00
CA ILE A 10 -3.19 0.30 7.58
C ILE A 10 -4.24 -0.50 6.82
N GLU A 11 -4.76 0.09 5.75
CA GLU A 11 -5.76 -0.49 4.86
C GLU A 11 -5.27 -0.42 3.42
N VAL A 12 -5.52 -1.47 2.65
CA VAL A 12 -5.31 -1.50 1.21
C VAL A 12 -6.69 -1.66 0.57
N ALA A 13 -7.02 -0.75 -0.34
CA ALA A 13 -8.23 -0.80 -1.14
C ALA A 13 -7.89 -1.11 -2.61
N ASP A 14 -8.70 -1.96 -3.23
CA ASP A 14 -8.58 -2.30 -4.65
C ASP A 14 -9.01 -1.13 -5.56
N SER A 15 -8.94 -1.32 -6.87
CA SER A 15 -9.32 -0.32 -7.87
C SER A 15 -10.82 0.03 -7.89
N SER A 16 -11.66 -0.79 -7.26
CA SER A 16 -13.08 -0.50 -7.01
C SER A 16 -13.34 0.07 -5.60
N ASN A 17 -12.26 0.42 -4.88
CA ASN A 17 -12.29 0.92 -3.51
C ASN A 17 -12.86 -0.08 -2.48
N ASN A 18 -12.84 -1.38 -2.79
CA ASN A 18 -13.15 -2.43 -1.82
C ASN A 18 -11.95 -2.65 -0.90
N LEU A 19 -12.20 -2.91 0.39
CA LEU A 19 -11.14 -3.25 1.33
C LEU A 19 -10.54 -4.62 0.98
N PHE A 20 -9.28 -4.61 0.51
CA PHE A 20 -8.54 -5.82 0.17
C PHE A 20 -7.79 -6.40 1.37
N LYS A 21 -7.08 -5.56 2.13
CA LYS A 21 -6.28 -5.98 3.29
C LYS A 21 -6.30 -4.93 4.38
N ARG A 22 -6.23 -5.38 5.64
CA ARG A 22 -6.16 -4.51 6.80
C ARG A 22 -5.24 -5.06 7.88
N TRP A 23 -4.45 -4.19 8.49
CA TRP A 23 -3.73 -4.43 9.73
C TRP A 23 -4.26 -3.46 10.80
N LEU A 24 -4.82 -4.03 11.86
CA LEU A 24 -5.32 -3.27 13.00
C LEU A 24 -4.22 -3.18 14.04
N ASN A 25 -3.86 -1.95 14.41
CA ASN A 25 -2.92 -1.64 15.48
C ASN A 25 -1.51 -2.26 15.34
N PRO A 26 -0.89 -2.38 14.15
CA PRO A 26 0.55 -2.62 14.15
C PRO A 26 1.30 -1.45 14.80
N MET A 27 2.34 -1.81 15.54
CA MET A 27 3.19 -0.87 16.26
C MET A 27 4.39 -0.50 15.39
N THR A 28 4.66 0.79 15.24
CA THR A 28 5.90 1.25 14.59
C THR A 28 7.12 1.01 15.49
N ASN A 29 8.30 0.87 14.87
CA ASN A 29 9.58 0.85 15.57
C ASN A 29 10.04 2.28 15.95
N ILE A 30 11.16 2.37 16.68
CA ILE A 30 11.86 3.64 16.92
C ILE A 30 12.13 4.31 15.57
N GLY A 31 11.76 5.59 15.43
CA GLY A 31 11.80 6.30 14.16
C GLY A 31 10.45 6.40 13.44
N GLY A 32 9.40 5.72 13.93
CA GLY A 32 8.06 5.76 13.33
C GLY A 32 7.95 4.93 12.05
N ILE A 33 8.80 3.91 11.90
CA ILE A 33 8.88 3.06 10.72
C ILE A 33 8.14 1.75 10.99
N ILE A 34 7.44 1.24 9.98
CA ILE A 34 6.80 -0.07 10.00
C ILE A 34 7.01 -0.75 8.65
N GLU A 35 7.25 -2.05 8.68
CA GLU A 35 7.37 -2.89 7.49
C GLU A 35 6.22 -3.90 7.51
N LEU A 36 5.44 -3.92 6.42
CA LEU A 36 4.34 -4.84 6.20
C LEU A 36 4.37 -5.30 4.76
N ASP A 37 3.96 -6.55 4.56
CA ASP A 37 3.86 -7.17 3.25
C ASP A 37 2.50 -7.84 3.07
N PHE A 38 2.07 -7.93 1.81
CA PHE A 38 0.93 -8.74 1.41
C PHE A 38 1.16 -9.27 0.00
N GLN A 39 0.63 -10.46 -0.25
CA GLN A 39 0.67 -11.08 -1.57
C GLN A 39 -0.66 -10.84 -2.29
N LEU A 40 -0.58 -10.52 -3.59
CA LEU A 40 -1.74 -10.48 -4.47
C LEU A 40 -2.15 -11.91 -4.86
N ALA A 41 -3.45 -12.13 -5.03
CA ALA A 41 -3.94 -13.39 -5.61
C ALA A 41 -3.57 -13.47 -7.11
N ASP A 42 -3.60 -14.68 -7.69
CA ASP A 42 -3.31 -14.88 -9.11
C ASP A 42 -4.28 -14.12 -10.02
N GLN A 43 -5.53 -13.93 -9.56
CA GLN A 43 -6.52 -13.07 -10.20
C GLN A 43 -6.95 -11.97 -9.21
N VAL A 44 -6.71 -10.72 -9.60
CA VAL A 44 -7.09 -9.53 -8.84
C VAL A 44 -7.67 -8.47 -9.79
N ASN A 45 -8.39 -7.52 -9.22
CA ASN A 45 -8.90 -6.39 -9.97
C ASN A 45 -7.74 -5.45 -10.36
N GLU A 46 -7.45 -5.32 -11.64
CA GLU A 46 -6.43 -4.39 -12.15
C GLU A 46 -6.89 -2.92 -11.99
N GLY A 47 -5.92 -2.00 -11.96
CA GLY A 47 -6.15 -0.56 -11.87
C GLY A 47 -5.39 0.11 -10.74
N ASP A 48 -5.84 1.29 -10.33
CA ASP A 48 -5.20 2.10 -9.30
C ASP A 48 -5.70 1.70 -7.90
N TRP A 49 -4.81 1.11 -7.11
CA TRP A 49 -5.06 0.70 -5.75
C TRP A 49 -4.59 1.77 -4.77
N THR A 50 -5.15 1.78 -3.56
CA THR A 50 -4.83 2.79 -2.55
C THR A 50 -4.41 2.15 -1.24
N ILE A 51 -3.26 2.55 -0.70
CA ILE A 51 -2.84 2.28 0.66
C ILE A 51 -3.22 3.48 1.53
N ARG A 52 -3.92 3.23 2.64
CA ARG A 52 -4.33 4.23 3.64
C ARG A 52 -3.70 3.91 4.98
N ALA A 53 -2.94 4.84 5.53
CA ALA A 53 -2.41 4.76 6.89
C ALA A 53 -3.13 5.77 7.78
N ARG A 54 -3.63 5.31 8.93
CA ARG A 54 -4.35 6.14 9.91
C ARG A 54 -3.66 6.05 11.26
N HIS A 55 -3.26 7.20 11.79
CA HIS A 55 -2.70 7.33 13.12
C HIS A 55 -3.46 8.44 13.87
N GLU A 56 -4.25 8.06 14.88
CA GLU A 56 -5.17 8.95 15.58
C GLU A 56 -6.07 9.72 14.59
N LYS A 57 -5.93 11.05 14.49
CA LYS A 57 -6.66 11.93 13.59
C LYS A 57 -6.03 12.08 12.19
N TYR A 58 -4.82 11.58 12.00
CA TYR A 58 -4.07 11.76 10.76
C TYR A 58 -4.33 10.61 9.80
N VAL A 59 -4.52 10.95 8.54
CA VAL A 59 -4.68 9.99 7.44
C VAL A 59 -3.67 10.36 6.36
N ALA A 60 -2.92 9.37 5.89
CA ALA A 60 -2.06 9.48 4.72
C ALA A 60 -2.47 8.42 3.71
N GLU A 61 -2.51 8.79 2.44
CA GLU A 61 -2.88 7.91 1.35
C GLU A 61 -1.78 7.87 0.29
N LYS A 62 -1.60 6.71 -0.34
CA LYS A 62 -0.71 6.55 -1.49
C LYS A 62 -1.33 5.59 -2.47
N THR A 63 -1.30 5.95 -3.75
CA THR A 63 -1.78 5.10 -4.84
C THR A 63 -0.65 4.33 -5.49
N PHE A 64 -0.95 3.13 -5.98
CA PHE A 64 -0.06 2.32 -6.80
C PHE A 64 -0.89 1.56 -7.83
N ARG A 65 -0.29 1.27 -8.99
CA ARG A 65 -1.00 0.64 -10.10
C ARG A 65 -0.74 -0.87 -10.14
N VAL A 66 -1.81 -1.65 -10.14
CA VAL A 66 -1.80 -3.10 -10.32
C VAL A 66 -2.20 -3.40 -11.75
N VAL A 67 -1.32 -4.06 -12.49
CA VAL A 67 -1.56 -4.48 -13.88
C VAL A 67 -0.95 -5.85 -14.10
N GLU A 68 -1.53 -6.62 -15.00
CA GLU A 68 -0.81 -7.73 -15.60
C GLU A 68 0.37 -7.15 -16.41
N TYR A 69 1.58 -7.58 -16.07
CA TYR A 69 2.79 -7.09 -16.71
C TYR A 69 3.62 -8.24 -17.28
N TRP A 70 3.95 -8.10 -18.55
CA TRP A 70 4.92 -8.93 -19.24
C TRP A 70 6.19 -8.10 -19.45
N GLN A 71 7.35 -8.66 -19.08
CA GLN A 71 8.62 -7.95 -19.24
C GLN A 71 8.87 -7.62 -20.71
N LYS A 72 9.00 -6.32 -21.00
CA LYS A 72 9.30 -5.86 -22.37
C LYS A 72 10.73 -6.26 -22.75
N LEU A 73 10.90 -6.71 -23.99
CA LEU A 73 12.22 -7.04 -24.54
C LEU A 73 13.05 -5.80 -24.90
N TRP A 74 12.38 -4.68 -25.15
CA TRP A 74 13.00 -3.43 -25.61
C TRP A 74 12.22 -2.25 -25.04
N ASP A 75 12.94 -1.18 -24.70
CA ASP A 75 12.35 0.11 -24.36
C ASP A 75 12.22 0.96 -25.64
N VAL A 76 11.03 1.53 -25.87
CA VAL A 76 10.74 2.30 -27.09
C VAL A 76 10.43 3.73 -26.69
N ASN A 77 11.28 4.65 -27.13
CA ASN A 77 11.11 6.08 -26.89
C ASN A 77 10.56 6.74 -28.16
N VAL A 78 9.38 7.36 -28.09
CA VAL A 78 8.79 8.13 -29.21
C VAL A 78 9.02 9.62 -28.92
N THR A 79 9.71 10.29 -29.85
CA THR A 79 9.92 11.75 -29.86
C THR A 79 8.85 12.45 -30.67
#